data_AF-A0A9D8G7Z7-F1
#
_entry.id   AF-A0A9D8G7Z7-F1
#
_cell.length_a   1.000
_cell.length_b   1.000
_cell.length_c   1.000
_cell.angle_alpha   90.00
_cell.angle_beta   90.00
_cell.angle_gamma   90.00
#
_symmetry.space_group_name_H-M   'P 1'
#
loop_
_entity.id
_entity.type
_entity.pdbx_description
1 polymer ?
#
loop_
_entity_poly.entity_id
_entity_poly.type
_entity_poly.pdbx_seq_one_letter_code
_entity_poly.pdbx_strand_id
1 'polypeptide(L)'
;MEKQNKGRLQILAVVGLLAIAAASCITTSPESAFKQAERIQTADAFERFARNYSQSPFAAEARKRAAELREKRGMGSLDDLLRKATKASQLERFIADHPRDPKLVLMAKFRIVEFDYQDVETKNPFRPTRPGNVSWEKFVSHYAFGEYLTLPDDPEMRKMYYDRVHTLLIRALARVDSYEAWMRYLSTYPDSPYFQQAAEQVEKVVLANADKWEGYDLLKNYLDFYDLKLNRPCPNRKSLERKFQQGLADAAVKEDTKQAYQRYLHAFPDSPDNDTIVLHKDNIEFAEARAHGDRARIGELIERYKGNKVDLAQSIVHQGKVYLEQMDFDEATRSASPRSLQDFIDQYTNKDE
;
A
#
# COMPACT_ATOMS: atom_id res chain seq x y z
N MET A 1 -53.87 2.28 -80.33
CA MET A 1 -55.17 2.96 -80.15
C MET A 1 -55.04 3.77 -78.86
N GLU A 2 -54.74 5.07 -78.93
CA GLU A 2 -55.74 6.17 -79.05
C GLU A 2 -56.82 6.06 -77.96
N LYS A 3 -57.18 7.05 -77.12
CA LYS A 3 -57.10 8.52 -77.11
C LYS A 3 -57.43 8.95 -75.66
N GLN A 4 -56.68 9.84 -75.01
CA GLN A 4 -57.00 11.26 -74.82
C GLN A 4 -58.48 11.69 -74.82
N ASN A 5 -58.97 12.21 -73.67
CA ASN A 5 -59.64 13.53 -73.50
C ASN A 5 -60.08 13.70 -72.03
N LYS A 6 -59.64 14.70 -71.26
CA LYS A 6 -59.81 16.17 -71.31
C LYS A 6 -61.20 16.69 -70.93
N GLY A 7 -61.23 17.42 -69.81
CA GLY A 7 -62.17 18.48 -69.43
C GLY A 7 -61.77 19.02 -68.05
N ARG A 8 -60.81 19.96 -67.94
CA ARG A 8 -60.98 21.43 -67.82
C ARG A 8 -61.88 21.85 -66.64
N LEU A 9 -61.47 22.56 -65.59
CA LEU A 9 -60.72 23.84 -65.36
C LEU A 9 -61.68 24.92 -64.83
N GLN A 10 -61.53 25.32 -63.56
CA GLN A 10 -61.68 26.69 -63.00
C GLN A 10 -60.87 26.67 -61.67
N ILE A 11 -59.64 27.19 -61.56
CA ILE A 11 -59.15 28.59 -61.47
C ILE A 11 -59.80 29.41 -60.35
N LEU A 12 -59.04 29.59 -59.25
CA LEU A 12 -58.72 30.82 -58.50
C LEU A 12 -57.85 30.38 -57.29
N ALA A 13 -56.51 30.38 -57.35
CA ALA A 13 -55.58 31.52 -57.22
C ALA A 13 -55.82 32.26 -55.88
N VAL A 14 -54.88 32.36 -54.93
CA VAL A 14 -53.65 33.19 -55.02
C VAL A 14 -52.84 33.07 -53.69
N VAL A 15 -51.52 32.80 -53.81
CA VAL A 15 -50.39 33.29 -52.97
C VAL A 15 -50.23 32.72 -51.54
N GLY A 16 -49.05 32.27 -51.08
CA GLY A 16 -47.70 32.54 -51.56
C GLY A 16 -46.64 31.55 -51.04
N LEU A 17 -45.69 31.26 -51.94
CA LEU A 17 -44.38 30.68 -51.68
C LEU A 17 -43.46 31.72 -51.02
N LEU A 18 -42.54 31.21 -50.18
CA LEU A 18 -41.18 31.72 -49.93
C LEU A 18 -41.02 33.14 -49.33
N ALA A 19 -40.66 33.17 -48.04
CA ALA A 19 -39.94 34.29 -47.44
C ALA A 19 -38.87 33.80 -46.43
N ILE A 20 -37.63 33.78 -46.91
CA ILE A 20 -36.48 34.48 -46.31
C ILE A 20 -35.97 33.99 -44.94
N ALA A 21 -34.88 33.24 -45.00
CA ALA A 21 -33.79 33.39 -44.04
C ALA A 21 -33.27 34.83 -44.10
N ALA A 22 -33.63 35.66 -43.13
CA ALA A 22 -32.93 36.90 -42.82
C ALA A 22 -33.06 37.15 -41.32
N ALA A 23 -31.97 37.67 -40.76
CA ALA A 23 -31.82 38.12 -39.41
C ALA A 23 -32.97 39.05 -38.97
N SER A 24 -33.98 38.47 -38.34
CA SER A 24 -34.89 39.23 -37.47
C SER A 24 -34.18 39.41 -36.14
N CYS A 25 -33.38 40.47 -36.04
CA CYS A 25 -33.16 41.16 -34.77
C CYS A 25 -34.51 41.71 -34.29
N ILE A 26 -35.41 40.82 -33.86
CA ILE A 26 -36.37 41.21 -32.83
C ILE A 26 -35.48 41.52 -31.64
N THR A 27 -35.43 42.78 -31.24
CA THR A 27 -34.80 43.23 -30.00
C THR A 27 -35.63 42.69 -28.83
N THR A 28 -35.64 41.37 -28.68
CA THR A 28 -36.16 40.67 -27.53
C THR A 28 -35.32 41.15 -26.36
N SER A 29 -35.92 41.89 -25.44
CA SER A 29 -35.20 42.40 -24.27
C SER A 29 -34.52 41.22 -23.54
N PRO A 30 -33.36 41.41 -22.90
CA PRO A 30 -32.72 40.36 -22.13
C PRO A 30 -33.67 39.70 -21.12
N GLU A 31 -34.61 40.45 -20.55
CA GLU A 31 -35.63 39.90 -19.65
C GLU A 31 -36.62 38.95 -20.36
N SER A 32 -37.11 39.32 -21.55
CA SER A 32 -38.05 38.46 -22.29
C SER A 32 -37.37 37.21 -22.86
N ALA A 33 -36.12 37.31 -23.29
CA ALA A 33 -35.33 36.16 -23.73
C ALA A 33 -34.98 35.21 -22.58
N PHE A 34 -34.73 35.73 -21.37
CA PHE A 34 -34.53 34.89 -20.18
C PHE A 34 -35.83 34.16 -19.78
N LYS A 35 -36.97 34.87 -19.71
CA LYS A 35 -38.28 34.25 -19.46
C LYS A 35 -38.64 33.18 -20.48
N GLN A 36 -38.22 33.35 -21.73
CA GLN A 36 -38.38 32.31 -22.75
C GLN A 36 -37.54 31.06 -22.42
N ALA A 37 -36.29 31.22 -22.01
CA ALA A 37 -35.47 30.11 -21.55
C ALA A 37 -36.08 29.42 -20.31
N GLU A 38 -36.66 30.17 -19.38
CA GLU A 38 -37.39 29.64 -18.22
C GLU A 38 -38.64 28.84 -18.58
N ARG A 39 -39.31 29.17 -19.69
CA ARG A 39 -40.46 28.38 -20.20
C ARG A 39 -40.01 27.09 -20.88
N ILE A 40 -38.89 27.14 -21.62
CA ILE A 40 -38.37 25.98 -22.33
C ILE A 40 -37.70 24.99 -21.36
N GLN A 41 -37.09 25.46 -20.28
CA GLN A 41 -36.45 24.65 -19.24
C GLN A 41 -35.43 23.62 -19.78
N THR A 42 -34.63 24.00 -20.78
CA THR A 42 -33.53 23.17 -21.28
C THR A 42 -32.19 23.87 -21.12
N ALA A 43 -31.13 23.09 -20.89
CA ALA A 43 -29.76 23.61 -20.83
C ALA A 43 -29.43 24.45 -22.07
N ASP A 44 -29.71 23.94 -23.28
CA ASP A 44 -29.47 24.64 -24.54
C ASP A 44 -30.21 25.98 -24.64
N ALA A 45 -31.40 26.12 -24.07
CA ALA A 45 -32.13 27.39 -24.08
C ALA A 45 -31.44 28.44 -23.19
N PHE A 46 -31.03 28.05 -21.99
CA PHE A 46 -30.29 28.93 -21.08
C PHE A 46 -28.87 29.24 -21.57
N GLU A 47 -28.18 28.29 -22.23
CA GLU A 47 -26.87 28.54 -22.83
C GLU A 47 -26.94 29.49 -24.02
N ARG A 48 -27.94 29.32 -24.89
CA ARG A 48 -28.18 30.25 -25.99
C ARG A 48 -28.46 31.65 -25.46
N PHE A 49 -29.23 31.77 -24.38
CA PHE A 49 -29.41 33.04 -23.69
C PHE A 49 -28.08 33.61 -23.16
N ALA A 50 -27.33 32.84 -22.38
CA ALA A 50 -26.07 33.30 -21.77
C ALA A 50 -24.98 33.67 -22.80
N ARG A 51 -25.05 33.10 -24.00
CA ARG A 51 -24.18 33.41 -25.13
C ARG A 51 -24.60 34.70 -25.84
N ASN A 52 -25.88 34.83 -26.16
CA ASN A 52 -26.42 35.97 -26.91
C ASN A 52 -26.54 37.23 -26.04
N TYR A 53 -26.67 37.08 -24.72
CA TYR A 53 -26.84 38.16 -23.75
C TYR A 53 -25.78 38.08 -22.65
N SER A 54 -24.52 37.94 -23.01
CA SER A 54 -23.42 37.68 -22.07
C SER A 54 -23.20 38.77 -21.00
N GLN A 55 -23.59 40.01 -21.28
CA GLN A 55 -23.52 41.18 -20.40
C GLN A 55 -24.82 41.43 -19.60
N SER A 56 -25.85 40.59 -19.80
CA SER A 56 -27.11 40.72 -19.06
C SER A 56 -26.92 40.38 -17.58
N PRO A 57 -27.65 41.04 -16.65
CA PRO A 57 -27.68 40.63 -15.25
C PRO A 57 -28.12 39.17 -15.05
N PHE A 58 -28.90 38.62 -15.99
CA PHE A 58 -29.36 37.23 -15.95
C PHE A 58 -28.36 36.22 -16.53
N ALA A 59 -27.24 36.66 -17.11
CA ALA A 59 -26.30 35.76 -17.79
C ALA A 59 -25.64 34.75 -16.84
N ALA A 60 -25.27 35.19 -15.63
CA ALA A 60 -24.69 34.32 -14.61
C ALA A 60 -25.71 33.26 -14.14
N GLU A 61 -26.95 33.68 -13.88
CA GLU A 61 -28.02 32.77 -13.50
C GLU A 61 -28.36 31.77 -14.62
N ALA A 62 -28.42 32.22 -15.87
CA ALA A 62 -28.64 31.35 -17.02
C ALA A 62 -27.55 30.29 -17.15
N ARG A 63 -26.27 30.66 -16.96
CA ARG A 63 -25.17 29.68 -16.96
C ARG A 63 -25.33 28.66 -15.83
N LYS A 64 -25.72 29.13 -14.64
CA LYS A 64 -25.99 28.26 -13.49
C LYS A 64 -27.12 27.27 -13.78
N ARG A 65 -28.29 27.75 -14.20
CA ARG A 65 -29.44 26.90 -14.55
C ARG A 65 -29.15 25.95 -15.70
N ALA A 66 -28.37 26.40 -16.70
CA ALA A 66 -27.92 25.54 -17.78
C ALA A 66 -27.06 24.37 -17.26
N ALA A 67 -26.11 24.65 -16.36
CA ALA A 67 -25.28 23.63 -15.74
C ALA A 67 -26.11 22.64 -14.90
N GLU A 68 -27.00 23.13 -14.03
CA GLU A 68 -27.88 22.30 -13.21
C GLU A 68 -28.78 21.37 -14.05
N LEU A 69 -29.34 21.89 -15.15
CA LEU A 69 -30.17 21.09 -16.06
C LEU A 69 -29.34 20.06 -16.85
N ARG A 70 -28.12 20.40 -17.25
CA ARG A 70 -27.21 19.47 -17.95
C ARG A 70 -26.80 18.34 -17.00
N GLU A 71 -26.43 18.67 -15.77
CA GLU A 71 -26.12 17.70 -14.73
C GLU A 71 -27.31 16.79 -14.45
N LYS A 72 -28.51 17.35 -14.23
CA LYS A 72 -29.73 16.55 -13.97
C LYS A 72 -30.04 15.59 -15.12
N ARG A 73 -29.94 16.06 -16.36
CA ARG A 73 -30.18 15.21 -17.55
C ARG A 73 -29.10 14.14 -17.68
N GLY A 74 -27.84 14.51 -17.50
CA GLY A 74 -26.70 13.60 -17.57
C GLY A 74 -26.75 12.54 -16.47
N MET A 75 -27.18 12.89 -15.26
CA MET A 75 -27.43 11.95 -14.15
C MET A 75 -28.50 10.94 -14.52
N GLY A 76 -29.63 11.38 -15.09
CA GLY A 76 -30.67 10.45 -15.57
C GLY A 76 -30.16 9.50 -16.65
N SER A 77 -29.36 10.01 -17.60
CA SER A 77 -28.72 9.18 -18.62
C SER A 77 -27.69 8.21 -18.05
N LEU A 78 -26.93 8.64 -17.03
CA LEU A 78 -25.96 7.82 -16.35
C LEU A 78 -26.67 6.71 -15.57
N ASP A 79 -27.73 7.00 -14.82
CA ASP A 79 -28.49 6.00 -14.07
C ASP A 79 -29.07 4.92 -15.00
N ASP A 80 -29.65 5.32 -16.13
CA ASP A 80 -30.12 4.38 -17.16
C ASP A 80 -28.98 3.53 -17.74
N LEU A 81 -27.82 4.14 -17.96
CA LEU A 81 -26.64 3.45 -18.43
C LEU A 81 -26.09 2.49 -17.37
N LEU A 82 -26.00 2.90 -16.10
CA LEU A 82 -25.51 2.07 -14.98
C LEU A 82 -26.37 0.81 -14.79
N ARG A 83 -27.67 0.88 -15.07
CA ARG A 83 -28.59 -0.27 -15.04
C ARG A 83 -28.40 -1.23 -16.20
N LYS A 84 -28.07 -0.72 -17.39
CA LYS A 84 -28.01 -1.51 -18.63
C LYS A 84 -26.59 -1.89 -19.05
N ALA A 85 -25.59 -1.18 -18.52
CA ALA A 85 -24.21 -1.35 -18.92
C ALA A 85 -23.74 -2.74 -18.49
N THR A 86 -23.12 -3.44 -19.44
CA THR A 86 -22.55 -4.77 -19.21
C THR A 86 -21.05 -4.81 -19.50
N LYS A 87 -20.46 -3.66 -19.84
CA LYS A 87 -19.04 -3.46 -20.15
C LYS A 87 -18.57 -2.05 -19.75
N ALA A 88 -17.36 -1.93 -19.24
CA ALA A 88 -16.70 -0.65 -18.92
C ALA A 88 -16.62 0.30 -20.13
N SER A 89 -16.40 -0.21 -21.34
CA SER A 89 -16.32 0.61 -22.57
C SER A 89 -17.57 1.44 -22.86
N GLN A 90 -18.75 1.03 -22.38
CA GLN A 90 -19.97 1.83 -22.52
C GLN A 90 -19.91 3.09 -21.63
N LEU A 91 -19.31 2.97 -20.44
CA LEU A 91 -19.08 4.09 -19.51
C LEU A 91 -17.93 4.98 -19.97
N GLU A 92 -16.91 4.42 -20.62
CA GLU A 92 -15.81 5.21 -21.21
C GLU A 92 -16.33 6.13 -22.33
N ARG A 93 -17.21 5.63 -23.19
CA ARG A 93 -17.88 6.46 -24.20
C ARG A 93 -18.71 7.56 -23.54
N PHE A 94 -19.47 7.21 -22.50
CA PHE A 94 -20.22 8.21 -21.74
C PHE A 94 -19.33 9.31 -21.14
N ILE A 95 -18.16 8.94 -20.60
CA ILE A 95 -17.17 9.91 -20.11
C ILE A 95 -16.68 10.82 -21.24
N ALA A 96 -16.40 10.27 -22.43
CA ALA A 96 -15.96 11.04 -23.60
C ALA A 96 -17.04 12.01 -24.10
N ASP A 97 -18.31 11.66 -23.96
CA ASP A 97 -19.46 12.49 -24.35
C ASP A 97 -19.80 13.58 -23.31
N HIS A 98 -19.33 13.44 -22.06
CA HIS A 98 -19.60 14.37 -20.95
C HIS A 98 -18.32 14.97 -20.31
N PRO A 99 -17.34 15.48 -21.09
CA PRO A 99 -16.05 15.91 -20.55
C PRO A 99 -16.15 17.16 -19.65
N ARG A 100 -17.28 17.87 -19.71
CA ARG A 100 -17.52 19.14 -18.98
C ARG A 100 -18.28 18.97 -17.68
N ASP A 101 -18.64 17.74 -17.31
CA ASP A 101 -19.45 17.45 -16.14
C ASP A 101 -18.66 16.53 -15.17
N PRO A 102 -17.78 17.10 -14.33
CA PRO A 102 -16.83 16.33 -13.50
C PRO A 102 -17.51 15.30 -12.59
N LYS A 103 -18.70 15.62 -12.06
CA LYS A 103 -19.48 14.71 -11.21
C LYS A 103 -19.90 13.45 -11.97
N LEU A 104 -20.44 13.62 -13.18
CA LEU A 104 -20.84 12.52 -14.06
C LEU A 104 -19.66 11.64 -14.45
N VAL A 105 -18.54 12.28 -14.81
CA VAL A 105 -17.30 11.58 -15.15
C VAL A 105 -16.80 10.74 -13.98
N LEU A 106 -16.76 11.31 -12.77
CA LEU A 106 -16.33 10.59 -11.57
C LEU A 106 -17.25 9.42 -11.25
N MET A 107 -18.57 9.59 -11.31
CA MET A 107 -19.51 8.51 -11.06
C MET A 107 -19.37 7.37 -12.08
N ALA A 108 -19.19 7.70 -13.36
CA ALA A 108 -18.92 6.70 -14.39
C ALA A 108 -17.58 5.98 -14.13
N LYS A 109 -16.54 6.70 -13.72
CA LYS A 109 -15.25 6.11 -13.33
C LYS A 109 -15.38 5.17 -12.13
N PHE A 110 -16.15 5.54 -11.10
CA PHE A 110 -16.39 4.67 -9.94
C PHE A 110 -17.01 3.34 -10.38
N ARG A 111 -18.01 3.39 -11.28
CA ARG A 111 -18.63 2.17 -11.81
C ARG A 111 -17.66 1.33 -12.65
N ILE A 112 -16.78 1.96 -13.41
CA ILE A 112 -15.72 1.23 -14.15
C ILE A 112 -14.83 0.45 -13.16
N VAL A 113 -14.42 1.07 -12.04
CA VAL A 113 -13.64 0.37 -11.02
C VAL A 113 -14.40 -0.82 -10.45
N GLU A 114 -15.70 -0.68 -10.18
CA GLU A 114 -16.55 -1.78 -9.69
C GLU A 114 -16.64 -2.93 -10.69
N PHE A 115 -16.81 -2.64 -11.99
CA PHE A 115 -16.84 -3.68 -13.03
C PHE A 115 -15.50 -4.41 -13.11
N ASP A 116 -14.40 -3.67 -13.18
CA ASP A 116 -13.07 -4.27 -13.28
C ASP A 116 -12.72 -5.09 -12.04
N TYR A 117 -13.14 -4.66 -10.85
CA TYR A 117 -12.98 -5.44 -9.62
C TYR A 117 -13.74 -6.78 -9.72
N GLN A 118 -15.01 -6.75 -10.16
CA GLN A 118 -15.83 -7.95 -10.30
C GLN A 118 -15.28 -8.90 -11.36
N ASP A 119 -14.74 -8.38 -12.46
CA ASP A 119 -14.15 -9.20 -13.52
C ASP A 119 -12.88 -9.93 -13.04
N VAL A 120 -12.02 -9.25 -12.26
CA VAL A 120 -10.86 -9.88 -11.60
C VAL A 120 -11.33 -10.92 -10.57
N GLU A 121 -12.32 -10.59 -9.74
CA GLU A 121 -12.82 -11.45 -8.68
C GLU A 121 -13.44 -12.75 -9.19
N THR A 122 -14.23 -12.65 -10.26
CA THR A 122 -14.93 -13.79 -10.87
C THR A 122 -14.08 -14.54 -11.89
N LYS A 123 -12.86 -14.06 -12.18
CA LYS A 123 -11.97 -14.56 -13.23
C LYS A 123 -12.69 -14.71 -14.56
N ASN A 124 -13.61 -13.80 -14.89
CA ASN A 124 -14.51 -13.96 -16.03
C ASN A 124 -13.73 -14.05 -17.35
N PRO A 125 -13.54 -15.25 -17.94
CA PRO A 125 -12.66 -15.40 -19.09
C PRO A 125 -13.32 -14.87 -20.37
N PHE A 126 -14.62 -14.60 -20.34
CA PHE A 126 -15.41 -14.16 -21.48
C PHE A 126 -15.60 -12.64 -21.54
N ARG A 127 -15.18 -11.90 -20.50
CA ARG A 127 -15.29 -10.44 -20.43
C ARG A 127 -14.15 -9.78 -19.64
N PRO A 128 -12.88 -9.85 -20.08
CA PRO A 128 -11.92 -8.86 -19.61
C PRO A 128 -12.37 -7.50 -20.17
N THR A 129 -12.96 -6.63 -19.35
CA THR A 129 -13.33 -5.25 -19.74
C THR A 129 -12.13 -4.48 -20.29
N ARG A 130 -10.93 -4.75 -19.77
CA ARG A 130 -9.67 -4.22 -20.28
C ARG A 130 -8.62 -5.33 -20.41
N PRO A 131 -8.01 -5.52 -21.60
CA PRO A 131 -6.84 -6.37 -21.77
C PRO A 131 -5.69 -5.76 -20.96
N GLY A 132 -5.52 -6.21 -19.72
CA GLY A 132 -4.60 -5.59 -18.77
C GLY A 132 -5.00 -5.87 -17.33
N ASN A 133 -6.27 -5.80 -16.97
CA ASN A 133 -6.72 -5.99 -15.58
C ASN A 133 -7.05 -7.45 -15.26
N VAL A 134 -6.17 -8.38 -15.61
CA VAL A 134 -6.40 -9.83 -15.42
C VAL A 134 -5.85 -10.38 -14.11
N SER A 135 -5.20 -9.54 -13.30
CA SER A 135 -4.66 -9.92 -11.99
C SER A 135 -4.91 -8.82 -10.96
N TRP A 136 -4.85 -9.21 -9.68
CA TRP A 136 -5.02 -8.28 -8.56
C TRP A 136 -3.92 -7.21 -8.52
N GLU A 137 -2.68 -7.57 -8.86
CA GLU A 137 -1.55 -6.64 -8.91
C GLU A 137 -1.77 -5.55 -9.96
N LYS A 138 -2.25 -5.93 -11.15
CA LYS A 138 -2.53 -4.96 -12.22
C LYS A 138 -3.71 -4.07 -11.85
N PHE A 139 -4.78 -4.64 -11.28
CA PHE A 139 -5.90 -3.86 -10.77
C PHE A 139 -5.45 -2.84 -9.72
N VAL A 140 -4.69 -3.27 -8.71
CA VAL A 140 -4.17 -2.41 -7.65
C VAL A 140 -3.25 -1.33 -8.23
N SER A 141 -2.34 -1.69 -9.14
CA SER A 141 -1.44 -0.71 -9.77
C SER A 141 -2.18 0.42 -10.48
N HIS A 142 -3.25 0.08 -11.21
CA HIS A 142 -4.00 1.02 -12.05
C HIS A 142 -4.96 1.90 -11.23
N TYR A 143 -5.58 1.34 -10.19
CA TYR A 143 -6.66 2.01 -9.45
C TYR A 143 -6.27 2.50 -8.06
N ALA A 144 -5.36 1.83 -7.37
CA ALA A 144 -5.07 2.10 -5.95
C ALA A 144 -4.03 3.21 -5.74
N PHE A 145 -3.39 3.73 -6.77
CA PHE A 145 -2.30 4.70 -6.61
C PHE A 145 -2.52 6.01 -7.38
N GLY A 146 -3.78 6.39 -7.57
CA GLY A 146 -4.14 7.68 -8.16
C GLY A 146 -3.96 7.81 -9.68
N GLU A 147 -3.52 6.74 -10.37
CA GLU A 147 -3.24 6.79 -11.82
C GLU A 147 -4.52 6.98 -12.65
N TYR A 148 -5.59 6.25 -12.34
CA TYR A 148 -6.87 6.36 -13.06
C TYR A 148 -7.87 7.33 -12.41
N LEU A 149 -7.87 7.35 -11.08
CA LEU A 149 -8.86 8.04 -10.26
C LEU A 149 -8.16 8.69 -9.08
N THR A 150 -8.14 10.02 -9.07
CA THR A 150 -7.66 10.82 -7.95
C THR A 150 -8.76 11.03 -6.92
N LEU A 151 -8.37 11.32 -5.69
CA LEU A 151 -9.32 11.65 -4.62
C LEU A 151 -10.14 12.89 -5.02
N PRO A 152 -11.49 12.83 -4.99
CA PRO A 152 -12.30 13.99 -5.35
C PRO A 152 -12.16 15.16 -4.36
N ASP A 153 -12.15 16.38 -4.88
CA ASP A 153 -12.17 17.61 -4.07
C ASP A 153 -13.53 17.85 -3.43
N ASP A 154 -14.61 17.54 -4.16
CA ASP A 154 -15.98 17.67 -3.69
C ASP A 154 -16.27 16.71 -2.51
N PRO A 155 -16.76 17.20 -1.36
CA PRO A 155 -16.97 16.38 -0.16
C PRO A 155 -17.96 15.22 -0.36
N GLU A 156 -19.03 15.41 -1.14
CA GLU A 156 -20.04 14.39 -1.41
C GLU A 156 -19.42 13.26 -2.26
N MET A 157 -18.69 13.64 -3.31
CA MET A 157 -17.97 12.71 -4.18
C MET A 157 -16.83 12.00 -3.44
N ARG A 158 -16.13 12.70 -2.54
CA ARG A 158 -15.08 12.11 -1.72
C ARG A 158 -15.64 11.05 -0.77
N LYS A 159 -16.79 11.32 -0.14
CA LYS A 159 -17.48 10.34 0.68
C LYS A 159 -17.87 9.11 -0.14
N MET A 160 -18.48 9.30 -1.32
CA MET A 160 -18.81 8.19 -2.21
C MET A 160 -17.59 7.40 -2.68
N TYR A 161 -16.47 8.08 -2.95
CA TYR A 161 -15.20 7.44 -3.30
C TYR A 161 -14.75 6.50 -2.19
N TYR A 162 -14.72 6.96 -0.93
CA TYR A 162 -14.35 6.11 0.20
C TYR A 162 -15.32 4.93 0.40
N ASP A 163 -16.63 5.21 0.41
CA ASP A 163 -17.66 4.19 0.66
C ASP A 163 -17.63 3.08 -0.40
N ARG A 164 -17.50 3.44 -1.68
CA ARG A 164 -17.65 2.50 -2.81
C ARG A 164 -16.33 2.00 -3.36
N VAL A 165 -15.46 2.92 -3.79
CA VAL A 165 -14.24 2.58 -4.52
C VAL A 165 -13.16 2.13 -3.55
N HIS A 166 -12.91 2.92 -2.52
CA HIS A 166 -11.79 2.71 -1.61
C HIS A 166 -11.94 1.40 -0.82
N THR A 167 -13.16 1.03 -0.43
CA THR A 167 -13.46 -0.29 0.14
C THR A 167 -13.01 -1.45 -0.78
N LEU A 168 -13.21 -1.32 -2.10
CA LEU A 168 -12.75 -2.32 -3.07
C LEU A 168 -11.23 -2.33 -3.20
N LEU A 169 -10.59 -1.15 -3.16
CA LEU A 169 -9.13 -1.03 -3.18
C LEU A 169 -8.50 -1.76 -1.97
N ILE A 170 -9.05 -1.58 -0.77
CA ILE A 170 -8.56 -2.28 0.43
C ILE A 170 -8.71 -3.79 0.29
N ARG A 171 -9.85 -4.28 -0.23
CA ARG A 171 -10.03 -5.71 -0.49
C ARG A 171 -9.04 -6.24 -1.52
N ALA A 172 -8.82 -5.50 -2.61
CA ALA A 172 -7.87 -5.87 -3.65
C ALA A 172 -6.43 -5.89 -3.12
N LEU A 173 -6.03 -4.90 -2.32
CA LEU A 173 -4.73 -4.88 -1.64
C LEU A 173 -4.55 -6.10 -0.74
N ALA A 174 -5.59 -6.50 0.01
CA ALA A 174 -5.56 -7.73 0.81
C ALA A 174 -5.49 -9.02 -0.01
N ARG A 175 -5.88 -9.00 -1.30
CA ARG A 175 -5.66 -10.14 -2.21
C ARG A 175 -4.23 -10.19 -2.74
N VAL A 176 -3.59 -9.04 -2.93
CA VAL A 176 -2.17 -8.95 -3.31
C VAL A 176 -1.27 -9.31 -2.12
N ASP A 177 -1.64 -8.85 -0.91
CA ASP A 177 -0.98 -9.15 0.36
C ASP A 177 0.55 -9.00 0.34
N SER A 178 1.04 -7.90 -0.25
CA SER A 178 2.48 -7.59 -0.31
C SER A 178 2.82 -6.35 0.51
N TYR A 179 4.02 -6.37 1.10
CA TYR A 179 4.58 -5.24 1.82
C TYR A 179 4.63 -3.98 0.95
N GLU A 180 5.11 -4.11 -0.29
CA GLU A 180 5.30 -3.01 -1.22
C GLU A 180 3.96 -2.35 -1.60
N ALA A 181 2.92 -3.16 -1.85
CA ALA A 181 1.60 -2.63 -2.20
C ALA A 181 0.97 -1.86 -1.04
N TRP A 182 1.05 -2.40 0.19
CA TRP A 182 0.55 -1.73 1.38
C TRP A 182 1.34 -0.46 1.71
N MET A 183 2.68 -0.49 1.61
CA MET A 183 3.53 0.69 1.83
C MET A 183 3.27 1.80 0.80
N ARG A 184 3.11 1.44 -0.48
CA ARG A 184 2.74 2.40 -1.53
C ARG A 184 1.37 3.01 -1.25
N TYR A 185 0.43 2.20 -0.75
CA TYR A 185 -0.89 2.69 -0.36
C TYR A 185 -0.82 3.69 0.80
N LEU A 186 -0.11 3.38 1.89
CA LEU A 186 0.06 4.29 3.03
C LEU A 186 0.72 5.61 2.63
N SER A 187 1.68 5.54 1.70
CA SER A 187 2.34 6.72 1.15
C SER A 187 1.42 7.56 0.27
N THR A 188 0.49 6.94 -0.45
CA THR A 188 -0.44 7.63 -1.36
C THR A 188 -1.60 8.26 -0.60
N TYR A 189 -2.10 7.61 0.45
CA TYR A 189 -3.26 8.09 1.23
C TYR A 189 -2.98 8.13 2.73
N PRO A 190 -2.08 9.01 3.20
CA PRO A 190 -1.74 9.13 4.62
C PRO A 190 -2.93 9.55 5.51
N ASP A 191 -3.90 10.26 4.92
CA ASP A 191 -5.11 10.76 5.62
C ASP A 191 -6.35 9.88 5.38
N SER A 192 -6.17 8.68 4.81
CA SER A 192 -7.30 7.78 4.55
C SER A 192 -7.94 7.30 5.86
N PRO A 193 -9.28 7.17 5.93
CA PRO A 193 -9.94 6.51 7.06
C PRO A 193 -9.53 5.04 7.23
N TYR A 194 -8.95 4.43 6.19
CA TYR A 194 -8.42 3.06 6.22
C TYR A 194 -6.92 2.99 6.51
N PHE A 195 -6.27 4.11 6.87
CA PHE A 195 -4.82 4.15 7.13
C PHE A 195 -4.42 3.14 8.19
N GLN A 196 -5.12 3.13 9.33
CA GLN A 196 -4.82 2.22 10.45
C GLN A 196 -4.94 0.75 10.05
N GLN A 197 -6.01 0.40 9.32
CA GLN A 197 -6.22 -0.96 8.83
C GLN A 197 -5.10 -1.40 7.89
N ALA A 198 -4.64 -0.52 7.00
CA ALA A 198 -3.54 -0.83 6.08
C ALA A 198 -2.19 -0.93 6.81
N ALA A 199 -1.95 -0.07 7.80
CA ALA A 199 -0.78 -0.12 8.67
C ALA A 199 -0.67 -1.47 9.39
N GLU A 200 -1.79 -1.98 9.92
CA GLU A 200 -1.85 -3.30 10.54
C GLU A 200 -1.48 -4.44 9.56
N GLN A 201 -1.83 -4.32 8.27
CA GLN A 201 -1.40 -5.31 7.28
C GLN A 201 0.11 -5.24 7.02
N VAL A 202 0.70 -4.04 6.95
CA VAL A 202 2.17 -3.89 6.87
C VAL A 202 2.83 -4.53 8.08
N GLU A 203 2.35 -4.22 9.28
CA GLU A 203 2.89 -4.78 10.53
C GLU A 203 2.80 -6.31 10.57
N LYS A 204 1.71 -6.89 10.07
CA LYS A 204 1.57 -8.34 9.96
C LYS A 204 2.63 -8.95 9.05
N VAL A 205 2.88 -8.37 7.87
CA VAL A 205 3.90 -8.87 6.93
C VAL A 205 5.32 -8.70 7.49
N VAL A 206 5.58 -7.56 8.14
CA VAL A 206 6.84 -7.27 8.83
C VAL A 206 7.07 -8.30 9.94
N LEU A 207 6.11 -8.51 10.84
CA LEU A 207 6.24 -9.46 11.95
C LEU A 207 6.33 -10.92 11.52
N ALA A 208 5.76 -11.30 10.37
CA ALA A 208 5.93 -12.65 9.82
C ALA A 208 7.38 -12.98 9.46
N ASN A 209 8.27 -11.98 9.42
CA ASN A 209 9.70 -12.11 9.15
C ASN A 209 10.56 -11.60 10.31
N ALA A 210 10.03 -11.60 11.54
CA ALA A 210 10.72 -11.09 12.73
C ALA A 210 12.00 -11.88 13.10
N ASP A 211 12.14 -13.10 12.60
CA ASP A 211 13.30 -13.99 12.78
C ASP A 211 14.33 -13.89 11.64
N LYS A 212 14.13 -12.97 10.70
CA LYS A 212 15.00 -12.79 9.52
C LYS A 212 15.51 -11.37 9.43
N TRP A 213 16.76 -11.24 8.98
CA TRP A 213 17.38 -9.95 8.80
C TRP A 213 16.72 -9.12 7.69
N GLU A 214 16.24 -9.75 6.63
CA GLU A 214 15.47 -9.07 5.58
C GLU A 214 14.19 -8.44 6.16
N GLY A 215 13.55 -9.12 7.12
CA GLY A 215 12.40 -8.58 7.83
C GLY A 215 12.76 -7.34 8.66
N TYR A 216 13.97 -7.28 9.22
CA TYR A 216 14.42 -6.13 9.99
C TYR A 216 14.61 -4.89 9.10
N ASP A 217 15.05 -5.08 7.85
CA ASP A 217 15.09 -3.99 6.87
C ASP A 217 13.67 -3.50 6.52
N LEU A 218 12.68 -4.40 6.42
CA LEU A 218 11.27 -4.01 6.24
C LEU A 218 10.73 -3.22 7.44
N LEU A 219 11.09 -3.63 8.67
CA LEU A 219 10.75 -2.89 9.88
C LEU A 219 11.34 -1.48 9.83
N LYS A 220 12.64 -1.35 9.55
CA LYS A 220 13.30 -0.03 9.46
C LYS A 220 12.64 0.87 8.44
N ASN A 221 12.38 0.36 7.23
CA ASN A 221 11.68 1.11 6.19
C ASN A 221 10.27 1.56 6.64
N TYR A 222 9.56 0.72 7.40
CA TYR A 222 8.25 1.05 7.94
C TYR A 222 8.32 2.12 9.05
N LEU A 223 9.29 2.03 9.96
CA LEU A 223 9.49 3.04 11.01
C LEU A 223 9.95 4.38 10.43
N ASP A 224 10.86 4.36 9.46
CA ASP A 224 11.33 5.55 8.75
C ASP A 224 10.21 6.24 7.98
N PHE A 225 9.24 5.48 7.44
CA PHE A 225 8.05 6.08 6.84
C PHE A 225 7.26 6.92 7.85
N TYR A 226 7.06 6.43 9.08
CA TYR A 226 6.41 7.20 10.13
C TYR A 226 7.21 8.45 10.51
N ASP A 227 8.50 8.26 10.82
CA ASP A 227 9.35 9.33 11.32
C ASP A 227 9.60 10.41 10.24
N LEU A 228 9.89 10.02 9.00
CA LEU A 228 10.33 10.92 7.93
C LEU A 228 9.19 11.41 7.03
N LYS A 229 8.19 10.57 6.74
CA LYS A 229 7.09 10.95 5.82
C LYS A 229 5.88 11.48 6.55
N LEU A 230 5.53 10.89 7.69
CA LEU A 230 4.38 11.33 8.48
C LEU A 230 4.75 12.30 9.60
N ASN A 231 6.04 12.49 9.86
CA ASN A 231 6.56 13.36 10.93
C ASN A 231 5.91 13.05 12.29
N ARG A 232 5.70 11.76 12.58
CA ARG A 232 5.11 11.28 13.82
C ARG A 232 5.63 9.88 14.13
N PRO A 233 5.83 9.51 15.41
CA PRO A 233 6.33 8.19 15.75
C PRO A 233 5.30 7.10 15.41
N CYS A 234 5.79 5.93 15.00
CA CYS A 234 4.96 4.73 14.84
C CYS A 234 4.35 4.34 16.21
N PRO A 235 3.02 4.20 16.33
CA PRO A 235 2.36 3.88 17.60
C PRO A 235 2.89 2.60 18.27
N ASN A 236 3.23 1.59 17.45
CA ASN A 236 3.65 0.27 17.91
C ASN A 236 5.18 0.08 17.92
N ARG A 237 5.98 1.14 17.72
CA ARG A 237 7.44 1.07 17.53
C ARG A 237 8.15 0.14 18.52
N LYS A 238 7.99 0.39 19.82
CA LYS A 238 8.67 -0.39 20.88
C LYS A 238 8.29 -1.88 20.85
N SER A 239 7.03 -2.18 20.59
CA SER A 239 6.52 -3.55 20.51
C SER A 239 7.09 -4.29 19.31
N LEU A 240 7.13 -3.63 18.15
CA LEU A 240 7.73 -4.18 16.92
C LEU A 240 9.24 -4.40 17.10
N GLU A 241 9.97 -3.39 17.56
CA GLU A 241 11.42 -3.48 17.82
C GLU A 241 11.75 -4.63 18.78
N ARG A 242 11.00 -4.78 19.88
CA ARG A 242 11.23 -5.87 20.84
C ARG A 242 11.00 -7.25 20.23
N LYS A 243 9.94 -7.42 19.42
CA LYS A 243 9.68 -8.69 18.72
C LYS A 243 10.79 -9.07 17.75
N PHE A 244 11.35 -8.10 17.04
CA PHE A 244 12.48 -8.32 16.14
C PHE A 244 13.77 -8.63 16.89
N GLN A 245 14.06 -7.91 17.98
CA GLN A 245 15.21 -8.20 18.84
C GLN A 245 15.15 -9.63 19.38
N GLN A 246 13.97 -10.07 19.82
CA GLN A 246 13.79 -11.44 20.31
C GLN A 246 13.89 -12.47 19.18
N GLY A 247 13.18 -12.25 18.06
CA GLY A 247 13.20 -13.19 16.92
C GLY A 247 14.59 -13.37 16.31
N LEU A 248 15.37 -12.30 16.19
CA LEU A 248 16.74 -12.36 15.68
C LEU A 248 17.72 -12.95 16.70
N ALA A 249 17.47 -12.80 18.01
CA ALA A 249 18.26 -13.49 19.04
C ALA A 249 18.05 -15.00 18.93
N ASP A 250 16.78 -15.43 18.86
CA ASP A 250 16.40 -16.83 18.70
C ASP A 250 16.97 -17.42 17.40
N ALA A 251 16.94 -16.65 16.30
CA ALA A 251 17.54 -17.05 15.04
C ALA A 251 19.07 -17.21 15.13
N ALA A 252 19.76 -16.29 15.80
CA ALA A 252 21.21 -16.38 16.01
C ALA A 252 21.57 -17.60 16.88
N VAL A 253 20.81 -17.87 17.94
CA VAL A 253 20.97 -19.06 18.78
C VAL A 253 20.76 -20.34 17.98
N LYS A 254 19.74 -20.37 17.12
CA LYS A 254 19.45 -21.52 16.25
C LYS A 254 20.51 -21.74 15.17
N GLU A 255 21.08 -20.67 14.61
CA GLU A 255 22.16 -20.76 13.63
C GLU A 255 23.47 -21.25 14.27
N ASP A 256 23.70 -20.87 15.54
CA ASP A 256 24.84 -21.30 16.36
C ASP A 256 26.19 -21.07 15.67
N THR A 257 26.36 -19.88 15.08
CA THR A 257 27.62 -19.44 14.48
C THR A 257 28.13 -18.17 15.12
N LYS A 258 29.47 -18.03 15.20
CA LYS A 258 30.13 -16.80 15.66
C LYS A 258 29.68 -15.57 14.87
N GLN A 259 29.50 -15.72 13.55
CA GLN A 259 29.07 -14.65 12.67
C GLN A 259 27.64 -14.19 12.98
N ALA A 260 26.70 -15.12 13.22
CA ALA A 260 25.33 -14.79 13.57
C ALA A 260 25.26 -13.98 14.88
N TYR A 261 25.98 -14.43 15.92
CA TYR A 261 26.05 -13.71 17.19
C TYR A 261 26.69 -12.34 17.06
N GLN A 262 27.80 -12.22 16.32
CA GLN A 262 28.43 -10.93 16.08
C GLN A 262 27.51 -9.95 15.34
N ARG A 263 26.77 -10.44 14.33
CA ARG A 263 25.80 -9.63 13.60
C ARG A 263 24.69 -9.15 14.52
N TYR A 264 24.17 -10.01 15.40
CA TYR A 264 23.17 -9.64 16.39
C TYR A 264 23.68 -8.57 17.35
N LEU A 265 24.82 -8.80 18.01
CA LEU A 265 25.41 -7.89 18.99
C LEU A 265 25.75 -6.52 18.39
N HIS A 266 26.16 -6.49 17.12
CA HIS A 266 26.42 -5.25 16.42
C HIS A 266 25.14 -4.46 16.13
N ALA A 267 24.06 -5.14 15.72
CA ALA A 267 22.79 -4.48 15.43
C ALA A 267 22.05 -4.02 16.68
N PHE A 268 22.21 -4.73 17.80
CA PHE A 268 21.49 -4.48 19.05
C PHE A 268 22.42 -4.42 20.28
N PRO A 269 23.30 -3.42 20.37
CA PRO A 269 24.31 -3.32 21.45
C PRO A 269 23.69 -3.17 22.85
N ASP A 270 22.45 -2.72 22.95
CA ASP A 270 21.73 -2.52 24.20
C ASP A 270 20.59 -3.55 24.40
N SER A 271 20.56 -4.64 23.63
CA SER A 271 19.53 -5.67 23.79
C SER A 271 19.63 -6.34 25.16
N PRO A 272 18.52 -6.58 25.87
CA PRO A 272 18.53 -7.36 27.11
C PRO A 272 18.94 -8.83 26.87
N ASP A 273 18.96 -9.29 25.61
CA ASP A 273 19.34 -10.64 25.25
C ASP A 273 20.88 -10.79 25.03
N ASN A 274 21.65 -9.69 25.15
CA ASN A 274 23.07 -9.67 24.86
C ASN A 274 23.92 -10.60 25.73
N ASP A 275 23.63 -10.70 27.03
CA ASP A 275 24.39 -11.58 27.92
C ASP A 275 24.28 -13.05 27.47
N THR A 276 23.08 -13.47 27.07
CA THR A 276 22.81 -14.80 26.52
C THR A 276 23.56 -14.99 25.21
N ILE A 277 23.46 -14.03 24.27
CA ILE A 277 24.12 -14.12 22.97
C ILE A 277 25.66 -14.14 23.09
N VAL A 278 26.23 -13.33 23.99
CA VAL A 278 27.67 -13.35 24.28
C VAL A 278 28.09 -14.70 24.86
N LEU A 279 27.30 -15.28 25.77
CA LEU A 279 27.60 -16.59 26.35
C LEU A 279 27.61 -17.71 25.29
N HIS A 280 26.65 -17.72 24.37
CA HIS A 280 26.64 -18.68 23.28
C HIS A 280 27.83 -18.49 22.31
N LYS A 281 28.15 -17.24 21.96
CA LYS A 281 29.32 -16.92 21.14
C LYS A 281 30.61 -17.39 21.82
N ASP A 282 30.77 -17.13 23.10
CA ASP A 282 31.96 -17.51 23.87
C ASP A 282 32.05 -19.04 24.05
N ASN A 283 30.93 -19.77 24.05
CA ASN A 283 30.93 -21.23 24.02
C ASN A 283 31.52 -21.80 22.72
N ILE A 284 31.24 -21.16 21.57
CA ILE A 284 31.89 -21.52 20.29
C ILE A 284 33.39 -21.23 20.37
N GLU A 285 33.77 -20.05 20.87
CA GLU A 285 35.19 -19.68 21.03
C GLU A 285 35.92 -20.60 22.01
N PHE A 286 35.24 -21.10 23.04
CA PHE A 286 35.77 -22.12 23.94
C PHE A 286 36.07 -23.43 23.19
N ALA A 287 35.14 -23.91 22.36
CA ALA A 287 35.34 -25.11 21.55
C ALA A 287 36.49 -24.94 20.54
N GLU A 288 36.57 -23.77 19.89
CA GLU A 288 37.68 -23.42 18.99
C GLU A 288 39.02 -23.39 19.74
N ALA A 289 39.09 -22.73 20.90
CA ALA A 289 40.30 -22.65 21.71
C ALA A 289 40.76 -24.04 22.17
N ARG A 290 39.82 -24.90 22.58
CA ARG A 290 40.09 -26.30 22.94
C ARG A 290 40.63 -27.10 21.76
N ALA A 291 40.10 -26.91 20.55
CA ALA A 291 40.58 -27.62 19.35
C ALA A 291 42.02 -27.22 18.98
N HIS A 292 42.41 -25.98 19.25
CA HIS A 292 43.75 -25.46 18.95
C HIS A 292 44.74 -25.52 20.12
N GLY A 293 44.29 -25.94 21.31
CA GLY A 293 45.12 -25.92 22.52
C GLY A 293 45.46 -24.50 23.00
N ASP A 294 44.60 -23.51 22.72
CA ASP A 294 44.80 -22.14 23.16
C ASP A 294 44.50 -21.99 24.66
N ARG A 295 45.53 -22.27 25.46
CA ARG A 295 45.49 -22.21 26.92
C ARG A 295 45.04 -20.84 27.46
N ALA A 296 45.55 -19.77 26.86
CA ALA A 296 45.30 -18.41 27.33
C ALA A 296 43.82 -18.07 27.19
N ARG A 297 43.24 -18.35 26.02
CA ARG A 297 41.82 -18.08 25.76
C ARG A 297 40.89 -18.89 26.65
N ILE A 298 41.22 -20.15 26.91
CA ILE A 298 40.46 -21.00 27.85
C ILE A 298 40.49 -20.41 29.26
N GLY A 299 41.66 -19.99 29.74
CA GLY A 299 41.82 -19.35 31.05
C GLY A 299 40.99 -18.07 31.19
N GLU A 300 40.98 -17.21 30.16
CA GLU A 300 40.16 -15.99 30.13
C GLU A 300 38.67 -16.30 30.26
N LEU A 301 38.17 -17.31 29.53
CA LEU A 301 36.75 -17.69 29.55
C LEU A 301 36.34 -18.28 30.91
N ILE A 302 37.21 -19.07 31.55
CA ILE A 302 36.98 -19.59 32.90
C ILE A 302 36.82 -18.45 33.91
N GLU A 303 37.73 -17.47 33.91
CA GLU A 303 37.66 -16.36 34.85
C GLU A 303 36.46 -15.44 34.54
N ARG A 304 36.15 -15.22 33.26
CA ARG A 304 34.97 -14.43 32.84
C ARG A 304 33.66 -14.99 33.40
N TYR A 305 33.50 -16.31 33.40
CA TYR A 305 32.26 -16.99 33.80
C TYR A 305 32.29 -17.58 35.21
N LYS A 306 33.34 -17.29 35.99
CA LYS A 306 33.50 -17.75 37.36
C LYS A 306 32.35 -17.26 38.24
N GLY A 307 31.68 -18.19 38.91
CA GLY A 307 30.54 -17.88 39.79
C GLY A 307 29.24 -17.55 39.06
N ASN A 308 29.21 -17.60 37.73
CA ASN A 308 27.97 -17.49 36.96
C ASN A 308 27.08 -18.72 37.23
N LYS A 309 25.77 -18.50 37.36
CA LYS A 309 24.78 -19.54 37.69
C LYS A 309 24.05 -20.11 36.47
N VAL A 310 24.32 -19.60 35.28
CA VAL A 310 23.75 -20.13 34.03
C VAL A 310 24.46 -21.43 33.67
N ASP A 311 23.72 -22.50 33.43
CA ASP A 311 24.25 -23.85 33.17
C ASP A 311 25.33 -23.88 32.08
N LEU A 312 25.12 -23.15 30.98
CA LEU A 312 26.11 -23.07 29.90
C LEU A 312 27.42 -22.41 30.36
N ALA A 313 27.34 -21.35 31.17
CA ALA A 313 28.52 -20.70 31.74
C ALA A 313 29.27 -21.62 32.71
N GLN A 314 28.53 -22.36 33.56
CA GLN A 314 29.10 -23.36 34.46
C GLN A 314 29.78 -24.50 33.68
N SER A 315 29.18 -24.92 32.57
CA SER A 315 29.76 -25.92 31.66
C SER A 315 31.10 -25.46 31.08
N ILE A 316 31.18 -24.22 30.57
CA ILE A 316 32.44 -23.63 30.08
C ILE A 316 33.51 -23.63 31.18
N VAL A 317 33.16 -23.19 32.40
CA VAL A 317 34.10 -23.14 33.53
C VAL A 317 34.59 -24.54 33.90
N HIS A 318 33.68 -25.51 34.04
CA HIS A 318 34.02 -26.87 34.44
C HIS A 318 34.87 -27.56 33.37
N GLN A 319 34.42 -27.56 32.11
CA GLN A 319 35.13 -28.17 31.00
C GLN A 319 36.50 -27.53 30.77
N GLY A 320 36.59 -26.20 30.92
CA GLY A 320 37.85 -25.47 30.80
C GLY A 320 38.86 -25.88 31.86
N LYS A 321 38.45 -25.99 33.13
CA LYS A 321 39.32 -26.45 34.22
C LYS A 321 39.86 -27.86 33.96
N VAL A 322 38.97 -28.79 33.62
CA VAL A 322 39.34 -30.18 33.31
C VAL A 322 40.32 -30.24 32.14
N TYR A 323 40.08 -29.43 31.09
CA TYR A 323 40.96 -29.42 29.93
C TYR A 323 42.35 -28.83 30.24
N LEU A 324 42.43 -27.74 31.01
CA LEU A 324 43.71 -27.17 31.43
C LEU A 324 44.51 -28.11 32.35
N GLU A 325 43.83 -28.81 33.26
CA GLU A 325 44.43 -29.85 34.09
C GLU A 325 45.01 -30.98 33.24
N GLN A 326 44.25 -31.46 32.24
CA GLN A 326 44.75 -32.48 31.32
C GLN A 326 45.98 -32.00 30.53
N MET A 327 45.98 -30.75 30.05
CA MET A 327 47.14 -30.17 29.37
C MET A 327 48.39 -30.13 30.27
N ASP A 328 48.23 -29.72 31.52
CA ASP A 328 49.33 -29.65 32.51
C ASP A 328 49.86 -31.04 32.84
N PHE A 329 48.97 -32.02 32.99
CA PHE A 329 49.35 -33.42 33.18
C PHE A 329 50.13 -33.97 31.98
N ASP A 330 49.65 -33.72 30.77
CA ASP A 330 50.31 -34.17 29.55
C ASP A 330 51.70 -33.52 29.37
N GLU A 331 51.85 -32.26 29.76
CA GLU A 331 53.13 -31.55 29.75
C GLU A 331 54.10 -32.10 30.81
N ALA A 332 53.64 -32.29 32.04
CA ALA A 332 54.42 -32.90 33.12
C ALA A 332 54.89 -34.30 32.73
N THR A 333 54.00 -35.13 32.17
CA THR A 333 54.31 -36.47 31.69
C THR A 333 55.33 -36.45 30.54
N ARG A 334 55.17 -35.55 29.57
CA ARG A 334 56.13 -35.40 28.45
C ARG A 334 57.52 -34.95 28.89
N SER A 335 57.61 -34.11 29.92
CA SER A 335 58.91 -33.68 30.47
C SER A 335 59.67 -34.80 31.19
N ALA A 336 58.99 -35.89 31.56
CA ALA A 336 59.53 -37.07 32.24
C ALA A 336 60.37 -36.77 33.51
N SER A 337 60.14 -35.62 34.15
CA SER A 337 60.87 -35.23 35.36
C SER A 337 60.03 -35.51 36.61
N PRO A 338 60.58 -36.11 37.68
CA PRO A 338 59.86 -36.26 38.94
C PRO A 338 59.35 -34.93 39.51
N ARG A 339 60.09 -33.83 39.25
CA ARG A 339 59.75 -32.50 39.74
C ARG A 339 58.49 -31.94 39.08
N SER A 340 58.35 -32.05 37.77
CA SER A 340 57.17 -31.56 37.05
C SER A 340 55.90 -32.33 37.39
N LEU A 341 56.00 -33.64 37.63
CA LEU A 341 54.87 -34.43 38.16
C LEU A 341 54.50 -34.01 39.59
N GLN A 342 55.50 -33.71 40.43
CA GLN A 342 55.24 -33.19 41.77
C GLN A 342 54.59 -31.80 41.73
N ASP A 343 55.10 -30.89 40.89
CA ASP A 343 54.54 -29.55 40.71
C ASP A 343 53.07 -29.62 40.23
N PHE A 344 52.74 -30.56 39.34
CA PHE A 344 51.36 -30.84 38.92
C PHE A 344 50.47 -31.29 40.09
N ILE A 345 50.92 -32.28 40.87
CA ILE A 345 50.19 -32.79 42.04
C ILE A 345 49.92 -31.64 43.04
N ASP A 346 50.94 -30.83 43.33
CA ASP A 346 50.83 -29.73 44.30
C ASP A 346 49.82 -28.65 43.84
N GLN A 347 49.73 -28.39 42.52
CA GLN A 347 48.84 -27.39 41.93
C GLN A 347 47.35 -27.80 41.94
N TYR A 348 47.05 -29.09 41.79
CA TYR A 348 45.67 -29.58 41.59
C TYR A 348 45.09 -30.36 42.78
N THR A 349 45.92 -30.94 43.64
CA THR A 349 45.45 -31.77 44.78
C THR A 349 45.10 -30.93 46.02
N ASN A 350 45.57 -29.70 46.11
CA ASN A 350 45.37 -28.80 47.26
C ASN A 350 44.24 -27.76 47.07
N LYS A 351 43.39 -27.89 46.04
CA LYS A 351 42.38 -26.87 45.67
C LYS A 351 40.91 -27.26 45.91
N ASP A 352 40.66 -28.39 46.56
CA ASP A 352 39.30 -28.89 46.88
C ASP A 352 38.79 -28.46 48.28
N GLU A 353 39.34 -27.38 48.86
CA GLU A 353 38.69 -26.57 49.92
C GLU A 353 38.21 -25.24 49.34
#